data_AF-A0A5A9N1K1-F1
#
_entry.id   AF-A0A5A9N1K1-F1
#
_cell.length_a   1.000
_cell.length_b   1.000
_cell.length_c   1.000
_cell.angle_alpha   90.00
_cell.angle_beta   90.00
_cell.angle_gamma   90.00
#
_symmetry.space_group_name_H-M   'P 1'
#
loop_
_entity.id
_entity.type
_entity.pdbx_description
1 polymer ?
#
loop_
_entity_poly.entity_id
_entity_poly.type
_entity_poly.pdbx_seq_one_letter_code
_entity_poly.pdbx_strand_id
1 'polypeptide(L)'
;MCKELKTRVLRLSDDLNTHTHDVTEVLQCTAMALNAGQVVAVPTDTLYGLACVAQNSDAVRRVYDIKGRNGDKPLAICVGEIQDIYSFCKVSVKEDLLRDLLPGPVTLVLERSVALNSDLNPFTKLIGVRIPDHPFMRRLCQMCAEPLALTSANVSSHTSTLSVHEFEDLWSSLAVVVDGGPIADRSRLGSTVVDLSVCGRYRIIRPGCALSATLKILEDKYGLLEDSVSH
;
A
#
# COMPACT_ATOMS: atom_id res chain seq x y z
N MET A 1 -2.28 3.25 -32.19
CA MET A 1 -3.73 3.38 -31.89
C MET A 1 -3.90 3.10 -30.40
N CYS A 2 -3.92 4.13 -29.56
CA CYS A 2 -4.18 3.96 -28.12
C CYS A 2 -5.63 3.49 -27.98
N LYS A 3 -5.84 2.23 -27.60
CA LYS A 3 -7.16 1.82 -27.11
C LYS A 3 -7.41 2.64 -25.84
N GLU A 4 -8.49 3.42 -25.82
CA GLU A 4 -8.97 4.01 -24.57
C GLU A 4 -9.13 2.89 -23.54
N LEU A 5 -8.44 3.02 -22.41
CA LEU A 5 -8.65 2.14 -21.27
C LEU A 5 -10.05 2.44 -20.72
N LYS A 6 -11.01 1.54 -21.00
CA LYS A 6 -12.32 1.62 -20.36
C LYS A 6 -12.20 1.06 -18.95
N THR A 7 -12.11 1.95 -17.96
CA THR A 7 -12.06 1.62 -16.53
C THR A 7 -13.25 0.76 -16.12
N ARG A 8 -12.97 -0.33 -15.39
CA ARG A 8 -14.01 -1.16 -14.78
C ARG A 8 -14.16 -0.78 -13.31
N VAL A 9 -15.35 -0.31 -12.92
CA VAL A 9 -15.67 -0.06 -11.50
C VAL A 9 -16.36 -1.31 -10.94
N LEU A 10 -15.76 -1.94 -9.94
CA LEU A 10 -16.19 -3.22 -9.36
C LEU A 10 -16.48 -3.01 -7.87
N ARG A 11 -17.74 -3.19 -7.46
CA ARG A 11 -18.17 -2.99 -6.08
C ARG A 11 -18.06 -4.28 -5.25
N LEU A 12 -17.40 -4.21 -4.11
CA LEU A 12 -17.37 -5.27 -3.10
C LEU A 12 -18.73 -5.30 -2.37
N SER A 13 -19.29 -6.48 -2.18
CA SER A 13 -20.51 -6.67 -1.42
C SER A 13 -20.23 -6.92 0.05
N ASP A 14 -20.92 -6.20 0.93
CA ASP A 14 -21.20 -6.67 2.29
C ASP A 14 -22.63 -7.26 2.41
N ASP A 15 -23.50 -7.05 1.41
CA ASP A 15 -24.92 -7.45 1.45
C ASP A 15 -25.36 -8.27 0.22
N LEU A 16 -26.11 -9.34 0.47
CA LEU A 16 -26.70 -10.28 -0.50
C LEU A 16 -27.82 -9.69 -1.39
N ASN A 17 -28.07 -8.36 -1.38
CA ASN A 17 -29.39 -7.85 -1.81
C ASN A 17 -29.45 -6.69 -2.82
N THR A 18 -28.35 -6.27 -3.46
CA THR A 18 -28.43 -5.40 -4.66
C THR A 18 -27.25 -5.68 -5.58
N HIS A 19 -27.39 -5.44 -6.90
CA HIS A 19 -26.39 -5.64 -7.96
C HIS A 19 -24.91 -5.59 -7.52
N THR A 20 -24.39 -6.71 -7.03
CA THR A 20 -23.07 -6.86 -6.44
C THR A 20 -22.26 -7.89 -7.22
N HIS A 21 -20.94 -7.71 -7.24
CA HIS A 21 -20.02 -8.69 -7.82
C HIS A 21 -19.58 -9.66 -6.72
N ASP A 22 -19.41 -10.95 -7.07
CA ASP A 22 -18.76 -11.91 -6.18
C ASP A 22 -17.34 -11.41 -5.86
N VAL A 23 -16.99 -11.35 -4.57
CA VAL A 23 -15.64 -10.94 -4.12
C VAL A 23 -14.55 -11.73 -4.84
N THR A 24 -14.79 -13.00 -5.15
CA THR A 24 -13.89 -13.85 -5.92
C THR A 24 -13.70 -13.34 -7.35
N GLU A 25 -14.79 -12.92 -8.01
CA GLU A 25 -14.74 -12.36 -9.36
C GLU A 25 -14.02 -11.01 -9.36
N VAL A 26 -14.28 -10.15 -8.37
CA VAL A 26 -13.59 -8.86 -8.23
C VAL A 26 -12.09 -9.08 -8.02
N LEU A 27 -11.71 -10.01 -7.15
CA LEU A 27 -10.32 -10.40 -6.92
C LEU A 27 -9.65 -10.90 -8.21
N GLN A 28 -10.29 -11.83 -8.93
CA GLN A 28 -9.77 -12.37 -10.19
C GLN A 28 -9.59 -11.27 -11.24
N CYS A 29 -10.60 -10.43 -11.44
CA CYS A 29 -10.52 -9.32 -12.40
C CYS A 29 -9.41 -8.33 -12.04
N THR A 30 -9.26 -8.01 -10.76
CA THR A 30 -8.24 -7.07 -10.28
C THR A 30 -6.85 -7.66 -10.41
N ALA A 31 -6.64 -8.92 -10.01
CA ALA A 31 -5.37 -9.63 -10.15
C ALA A 31 -4.96 -9.79 -11.63
N MET A 32 -5.91 -10.09 -12.52
CA MET A 32 -5.66 -10.14 -13.97
C MET A 32 -5.18 -8.79 -14.52
N ALA A 33 -5.78 -7.67 -14.08
CA ALA A 33 -5.34 -6.34 -14.49
C ALA A 33 -3.92 -6.03 -14.00
N LEU A 34 -3.63 -6.33 -12.73
CA LEU A 34 -2.30 -6.19 -12.14
C LEU A 34 -1.24 -7.02 -12.88
N ASN A 35 -1.53 -8.29 -13.15
CA ASN A 35 -0.64 -9.20 -13.89
C ASN A 35 -0.42 -8.75 -15.35
N ALA A 36 -1.38 -8.04 -15.94
CA ALA A 36 -1.25 -7.38 -17.24
C ALA A 36 -0.47 -6.04 -17.17
N GLY A 37 0.17 -5.75 -16.04
CA GLY A 37 0.96 -4.53 -15.78
C GLY A 37 0.11 -3.27 -15.63
N GLN A 38 -1.21 -3.39 -15.41
CA GLN A 38 -2.09 -2.23 -15.29
C GLN A 38 -2.08 -1.66 -13.86
N VAL A 39 -2.54 -0.41 -13.74
CA VAL A 39 -2.76 0.25 -12.45
C VAL A 39 -4.23 0.11 -12.07
N VAL A 40 -4.48 -0.17 -10.80
CA VAL A 40 -5.82 -0.32 -10.23
C VAL A 40 -5.98 0.58 -9.00
N ALA A 41 -7.20 1.02 -8.70
CA ALA A 41 -7.52 1.62 -7.41
C ALA A 41 -8.20 0.58 -6.50
N VAL A 42 -7.80 0.57 -5.23
CA VAL A 42 -8.23 -0.43 -4.24
C VAL A 42 -8.52 0.22 -2.87
N PRO A 43 -9.48 -0.30 -2.10
CA PRO A 43 -9.70 0.12 -0.73
C PRO A 43 -8.60 -0.41 0.18
N THR A 44 -8.28 0.31 1.26
CA THR A 44 -7.48 -0.19 2.37
C THR A 44 -8.13 0.18 3.70
N ASP A 45 -7.60 -0.31 4.80
CA ASP A 45 -7.95 0.07 6.18
C ASP A 45 -7.70 1.55 6.54
N THR A 46 -7.05 2.34 5.66
CA THR A 46 -6.74 3.76 5.95
C THR A 46 -7.25 4.72 4.89
N LEU A 47 -6.99 4.45 3.61
CA LEU A 47 -7.26 5.35 2.49
C LEU A 47 -7.40 4.51 1.23
N TYR A 48 -8.10 5.01 0.22
CA TYR A 48 -7.99 4.41 -1.10
C TYR A 48 -6.57 4.55 -1.65
N GLY A 49 -6.10 3.52 -2.36
CA GLY A 49 -4.76 3.48 -2.93
C GLY A 49 -4.74 3.12 -4.41
N LEU A 50 -3.75 3.64 -5.14
CA LEU A 50 -3.35 3.13 -6.44
C LEU A 50 -2.33 2.01 -6.25
N ALA A 51 -2.57 0.88 -6.90
CA ALA A 51 -1.74 -0.30 -6.83
C ALA A 51 -1.28 -0.76 -8.22
N CYS A 52 -0.06 -1.27 -8.28
CA CYS A 52 0.50 -1.98 -9.43
C CYS A 52 1.47 -3.06 -8.94
N VAL A 53 1.85 -4.01 -9.80
CA VAL A 53 2.89 -5.00 -9.45
C VAL A 53 4.24 -4.29 -9.31
N ALA A 54 4.85 -4.34 -8.12
CA ALA A 54 6.08 -3.60 -7.83
C ALA A 54 7.28 -4.12 -8.63
N GLN A 55 7.26 -5.40 -9.00
CA GLN A 55 8.28 -6.03 -9.84
C GLN A 55 8.21 -5.61 -11.32
N ASN A 56 7.16 -4.89 -11.73
CA ASN A 56 6.98 -4.45 -13.11
C ASN A 56 7.32 -2.94 -13.24
N SER A 57 8.50 -2.63 -13.79
CA SER A 57 8.99 -1.26 -13.93
C SER A 57 8.08 -0.35 -14.76
N ASP A 58 7.45 -0.87 -15.81
CA ASP A 58 6.51 -0.10 -16.63
C ASP A 58 5.25 0.24 -15.83
N ALA A 59 4.76 -0.69 -15.00
CA ALA A 59 3.61 -0.46 -14.14
C ALA A 59 3.92 0.57 -13.04
N VAL A 60 5.10 0.48 -12.42
CA VAL A 60 5.61 1.47 -11.46
C VAL A 60 5.70 2.85 -12.10
N ARG A 61 6.24 2.95 -13.33
CA ARG A 61 6.30 4.20 -14.08
C ARG A 61 4.91 4.80 -14.33
N ARG A 62 3.93 3.98 -14.75
CA ARG A 62 2.54 4.42 -14.92
C ARG A 62 1.95 5.01 -13.64
N VAL A 63 2.23 4.42 -12.47
CA VAL A 63 1.79 5.00 -11.18
C VAL A 63 2.39 6.39 -10.97
N TYR A 64 3.69 6.58 -11.24
CA TYR A 64 4.32 7.90 -11.13
C TYR A 64 3.72 8.92 -12.10
N ASP A 65 3.48 8.52 -13.35
CA ASP A 65 2.87 9.35 -14.39
C ASP A 65 1.45 9.80 -13.97
N ILE A 66 0.59 8.87 -13.54
CA ILE A 66 -0.76 9.17 -13.03
C ILE A 66 -0.71 10.13 -11.84
N LYS A 67 0.28 9.94 -10.96
CA LYS A 67 0.43 10.74 -9.76
C LYS A 67 0.99 12.14 -10.03
N GLY A 68 1.48 12.41 -11.25
CA GLY A 68 2.22 13.63 -11.60
C GLY A 68 3.48 13.81 -10.75
N ARG A 69 4.21 12.72 -10.48
CA ARG A 69 5.42 12.72 -9.62
C ARG A 69 6.66 12.50 -10.47
N ASN A 70 7.69 13.32 -10.28
CA ASN A 70 9.01 13.14 -10.90
C ASN A 70 9.90 12.12 -10.16
N GLY A 71 9.32 11.07 -9.59
CA GLY A 71 10.06 10.06 -8.82
C GLY A 71 10.45 10.46 -7.39
N ASP A 72 10.34 11.72 -6.98
CA ASP A 72 10.87 12.22 -5.69
C ASP A 72 10.25 11.62 -4.42
N LYS A 73 9.02 11.08 -4.50
CA LYS A 73 8.34 10.47 -3.34
C LYS A 73 8.32 8.95 -3.49
N PRO A 74 8.98 8.21 -2.59
CA PRO A 74 9.03 6.76 -2.69
C PRO A 74 7.63 6.14 -2.54
N LEU A 75 7.39 5.05 -3.26
CA LEU A 75 6.22 4.18 -3.09
C LEU A 75 6.50 3.18 -1.96
N ALA A 76 5.47 2.83 -1.19
CA ALA A 76 5.53 1.66 -0.33
C ALA A 76 5.14 0.42 -1.13
N ILE A 77 5.53 -0.76 -0.67
CA ILE A 77 4.95 -2.03 -1.12
C ILE A 77 3.94 -2.54 -0.10
N CYS A 78 2.97 -3.32 -0.56
CA CYS A 78 2.16 -4.17 0.27
C CYS A 78 2.28 -5.64 -0.11
N VAL A 79 2.16 -6.50 0.90
CA VAL A 79 2.23 -7.96 0.79
C VAL A 79 1.05 -8.60 1.55
N GLY A 80 0.84 -9.91 1.39
CA GLY A 80 -0.33 -10.60 1.94
C GLY A 80 -0.14 -11.05 3.39
N GLU A 81 1.08 -11.43 3.74
CA GLU A 81 1.43 -11.93 5.06
C GLU A 81 2.87 -11.57 5.49
N ILE A 82 3.17 -11.78 6.78
CA ILE A 82 4.46 -11.41 7.38
C ILE A 82 5.62 -12.11 6.67
N GLN A 83 5.43 -13.37 6.24
CA GLN A 83 6.50 -14.14 5.63
C GLN A 83 6.94 -13.58 4.26
N ASP A 84 6.02 -12.96 3.52
CA ASP A 84 6.33 -12.30 2.25
C ASP A 84 7.32 -11.14 2.43
N ILE A 85 7.33 -10.48 3.60
CA ILE A 85 8.22 -9.36 3.89
C ILE A 85 9.68 -9.78 3.75
N TYR A 86 10.04 -10.98 4.22
CA TYR A 86 11.41 -11.49 4.18
C TYR A 86 11.93 -11.73 2.75
N SER A 87 11.05 -11.85 1.76
CA SER A 87 11.44 -11.99 0.35
C SER A 87 11.93 -10.65 -0.23
N PHE A 88 11.40 -9.53 0.25
CA PHE A 88 11.60 -8.20 -0.34
C PHE A 88 12.35 -7.22 0.56
N CYS A 89 12.49 -7.53 1.84
CA CYS A 89 13.13 -6.69 2.85
C CYS A 89 14.12 -7.51 3.69
N LYS A 90 15.18 -6.86 4.15
CA LYS A 90 16.06 -7.39 5.20
C LYS A 90 15.46 -7.01 6.55
N VAL A 91 14.91 -8.00 7.24
CA VAL A 91 14.28 -7.82 8.55
C VAL A 91 15.33 -8.03 9.65
N SER A 92 15.57 -7.00 10.46
CA SER A 92 16.48 -7.04 11.62
C SER A 92 15.76 -7.01 12.97
N VAL A 93 14.44 -6.85 12.96
CA VAL A 93 13.59 -6.82 14.16
C VAL A 93 13.02 -8.20 14.48
N LYS A 94 12.51 -8.38 15.71
CA LYS A 94 11.82 -9.60 16.12
C LYS A 94 10.54 -9.79 15.31
N GLU A 95 10.23 -11.02 14.91
CA GLU A 95 9.01 -11.33 14.17
C GLU A 95 7.74 -10.94 14.94
N ASP A 96 7.73 -11.10 16.27
CA ASP A 96 6.60 -10.68 17.11
C ASP A 96 6.31 -9.17 16.98
N LEU A 97 7.35 -8.34 16.81
CA LEU A 97 7.15 -6.90 16.59
C LEU A 97 6.43 -6.66 15.26
N LEU A 98 6.77 -7.41 14.21
CA LEU A 98 6.06 -7.33 12.94
C LEU A 98 4.59 -7.72 13.11
N ARG A 99 4.31 -8.78 13.88
CA ARG A 99 2.95 -9.29 14.14
C ARG A 99 2.11 -8.34 14.99
N ASP A 100 2.73 -7.57 15.88
CA ASP A 100 2.03 -6.54 16.65
C ASP A 100 1.72 -5.28 15.84
N LEU A 101 2.53 -4.97 14.82
CA LEU A 101 2.37 -3.79 13.97
C LEU A 101 1.56 -4.07 12.69
N LEU A 102 1.49 -5.33 12.25
CA LEU A 102 0.89 -5.77 10.99
C LEU A 102 0.07 -7.07 11.17
N PRO A 103 -1.06 -7.23 10.46
CA PRO A 103 -1.71 -6.28 9.56
C PRO A 103 -2.20 -5.02 10.27
N GLY A 104 -2.21 -3.89 9.58
CA GLY A 104 -2.73 -2.66 10.16
C GLY A 104 -2.31 -1.34 9.49
N PRO A 105 -2.69 -0.22 10.11
CA PRO A 105 -2.42 1.14 9.67
C PRO A 105 -0.98 1.62 9.95
N VAL A 106 0.01 0.72 9.81
CA VAL A 106 1.43 1.01 9.99
C VAL A 106 2.21 0.63 8.72
N THR A 107 3.17 1.45 8.34
CA THR A 107 4.11 1.16 7.26
C THR A 107 5.51 1.12 7.85
N LEU A 108 6.16 -0.04 7.73
CA LEU A 108 7.50 -0.28 8.25
C LEU A 108 8.52 0.06 7.18
N VAL A 109 9.45 0.96 7.45
CA VAL A 109 10.57 1.25 6.56
C VAL A 109 11.74 0.37 6.97
N LEU A 110 12.17 -0.47 6.04
CA LEU A 110 13.22 -1.47 6.22
C LEU A 110 14.24 -1.35 5.09
N GLU A 111 15.43 -1.94 5.26
CA GLU A 111 16.34 -2.10 4.14
C GLU A 111 15.76 -3.10 3.14
N ARG A 112 15.81 -2.78 1.84
CA ARG A 112 15.30 -3.66 0.79
C ARG A 112 16.22 -4.85 0.51
N SER A 113 15.63 -5.96 0.09
CA SER A 113 16.34 -7.10 -0.51
C SER A 113 16.75 -6.80 -1.95
N VAL A 114 17.77 -7.51 -2.45
CA VAL A 114 18.20 -7.47 -3.86
C VAL A 114 17.17 -8.07 -4.82
N ALA A 115 16.22 -8.85 -4.30
CA ALA A 115 15.14 -9.44 -5.10
C ALA A 115 14.06 -8.42 -5.52
N LEU A 116 13.96 -7.29 -4.80
CA LEU A 116 12.99 -6.25 -5.11
C LEU A 116 13.49 -5.40 -6.29
N ASN A 117 12.61 -5.15 -7.26
CA ASN A 117 12.89 -4.39 -8.48
C ASN A 117 13.69 -3.12 -8.21
N SER A 118 14.85 -2.98 -8.87
CA SER A 118 15.75 -1.84 -8.72
C SER A 118 15.14 -0.52 -9.19
N ASP A 119 14.17 -0.56 -10.11
CA ASP A 119 13.52 0.63 -10.65
C ASP A 119 12.44 1.17 -9.70
N LEU A 120 12.00 0.39 -8.72
CA LEU A 120 11.12 0.87 -7.66
C LEU A 120 11.96 1.67 -6.67
N ASN A 121 11.74 2.99 -6.54
CA ASN A 121 12.49 3.88 -5.65
C ASN A 121 14.04 3.77 -5.83
N PRO A 122 14.58 4.06 -7.02
CA PRO A 122 16.00 3.78 -7.35
C PRO A 122 17.00 4.64 -6.54
N PHE A 123 16.52 5.69 -5.88
CA PHE A 123 17.32 6.66 -5.12
C PHE A 123 17.53 6.26 -3.65
N THR A 124 16.98 5.13 -3.19
CA THR A 124 17.09 4.71 -1.79
C THR A 124 17.24 3.21 -1.63
N LYS A 125 17.96 2.81 -0.58
CA LYS A 125 18.08 1.42 -0.12
C LYS A 125 16.96 1.02 0.82
N LEU A 126 16.13 1.97 1.24
CA LEU A 126 15.02 1.74 2.14
C LEU A 126 13.71 1.57 1.37
N ILE A 127 12.83 0.72 1.88
CA ILE A 127 11.50 0.51 1.33
C ILE A 127 10.47 0.48 2.45
N GLY A 128 9.36 1.19 2.26
CA GLY A 128 8.19 1.04 3.12
C GLY A 128 7.43 -0.24 2.75
N VAL A 129 7.15 -1.10 3.72
CA VAL A 129 6.33 -2.31 3.57
C VAL A 129 5.14 -2.26 4.51
N ARG A 130 3.98 -2.73 4.03
CA ARG A 130 2.74 -2.78 4.80
C ARG A 130 1.95 -4.04 4.49
N ILE A 131 1.20 -4.52 5.47
CA ILE A 131 0.10 -5.47 5.27
C ILE A 131 -1.17 -4.74 5.69
N PRO A 132 -1.96 -4.20 4.75
CA PRO A 132 -3.22 -3.53 5.09
C PRO A 132 -4.15 -4.48 5.86
N ASP A 133 -4.80 -4.00 6.92
CA ASP A 133 -5.85 -4.77 7.61
C ASP A 133 -7.18 -4.73 6.84
N HIS A 134 -7.12 -5.17 5.58
CA HIS A 134 -8.27 -5.23 4.68
C HIS A 134 -8.28 -6.60 3.98
N PRO A 135 -9.29 -7.46 4.21
CA PRO A 135 -9.32 -8.83 3.68
C PRO A 135 -9.11 -8.92 2.17
N PHE A 136 -9.76 -8.03 1.41
CA PHE A 136 -9.58 -7.94 -0.04
C PHE A 136 -8.11 -7.69 -0.44
N MET A 137 -7.42 -6.73 0.21
CA MET A 137 -6.03 -6.41 -0.12
C MET A 137 -5.09 -7.56 0.20
N ARG A 138 -5.25 -8.19 1.36
CA ARG A 138 -4.42 -9.34 1.75
C ARG A 138 -4.58 -10.49 0.75
N ARG A 139 -5.83 -10.77 0.34
CA ARG A 139 -6.11 -11.82 -0.64
C ARG A 139 -5.61 -11.45 -2.04
N LEU A 140 -5.71 -10.19 -2.44
CA LEU A 140 -5.21 -9.70 -3.71
C LEU A 140 -3.69 -9.85 -3.82
N CYS A 141 -2.94 -9.47 -2.78
CA CYS A 141 -1.49 -9.66 -2.73
C CYS A 141 -1.12 -11.14 -2.85
N GLN A 142 -1.80 -12.02 -2.10
CA GLN A 142 -1.57 -13.48 -2.19
C GLN A 142 -1.86 -14.03 -3.60
N MET A 143 -2.90 -13.53 -4.28
CA MET A 143 -3.26 -13.97 -5.63
C MET A 143 -2.28 -13.47 -6.70
N CYS A 144 -1.66 -12.31 -6.51
CA CYS A 144 -0.66 -11.79 -7.43
C CYS A 144 0.70 -12.50 -7.27
N ALA A 145 0.95 -13.12 -6.10
CA ALA A 145 2.22 -13.77 -5.74
C ALA A 145 3.45 -12.84 -5.87
N GLU A 146 3.22 -11.53 -5.87
CA GLU A 146 4.22 -10.48 -6.03
C GLU A 146 3.84 -9.28 -5.14
N PRO A 147 4.81 -8.48 -4.66
CA PRO A 147 4.51 -7.31 -3.85
C PRO A 147 3.85 -6.26 -4.73
N LEU A 148 2.81 -5.62 -4.22
CA LEU A 148 2.13 -4.54 -4.93
C LEU A 148 2.70 -3.21 -4.46
N ALA A 149 3.16 -2.36 -5.38
CA ALA A 149 3.50 -0.98 -5.04
C ALA A 149 2.20 -0.22 -4.79
N LEU A 150 2.11 0.48 -3.66
CA LEU A 150 0.90 1.13 -3.16
C LEU A 150 1.18 2.58 -2.76
N THR A 151 0.33 3.49 -3.21
CA THR A 151 0.29 4.89 -2.77
C THR A 151 -1.14 5.38 -2.69
N SER A 152 -1.41 6.50 -2.02
CA SER A 152 -2.77 7.04 -1.92
C SER A 152 -3.36 7.41 -3.28
N ALA A 153 -4.66 7.17 -3.46
CA ALA A 153 -5.42 7.46 -4.67
C ALA A 153 -5.87 8.91 -4.73
N ASN A 154 -4.93 9.82 -4.94
CA ASN A 154 -5.16 11.25 -5.14
C ASN A 154 -4.11 11.76 -6.13
N VAL A 155 -4.36 12.83 -6.90
CA VAL A 155 -3.26 13.58 -7.54
C VAL A 155 -2.35 14.15 -6.43
N SER A 156 -1.05 14.32 -6.70
CA SER A 156 -0.14 14.77 -5.64
C SER A 156 -0.64 16.12 -5.11
N SER A 157 -0.44 16.38 -3.81
CA SER A 157 -0.97 17.57 -3.09
C SER A 157 -2.49 17.71 -2.96
N HIS A 158 -3.31 16.74 -3.41
CA HIS A 158 -4.75 16.72 -3.15
C HIS A 158 -5.09 15.99 -1.86
N THR A 159 -6.29 16.21 -1.33
CA THR A 159 -6.79 15.55 -0.11
C THR A 159 -6.78 14.03 -0.24
N SER A 160 -6.40 13.33 0.82
CA SER A 160 -6.47 11.87 0.90
C SER A 160 -7.89 11.38 0.67
N THR A 161 -8.05 10.24 -0.01
CA THR A 161 -9.36 9.78 -0.48
C THR A 161 -9.96 8.68 0.36
N LEU A 162 -11.23 8.86 0.75
CA LEU A 162 -11.99 7.94 1.61
C LEU A 162 -13.10 7.21 0.85
N SER A 163 -13.40 7.60 -0.39
CA SER A 163 -14.39 6.93 -1.25
C SER A 163 -13.97 7.03 -2.70
N VAL A 164 -14.49 6.13 -3.54
CA VAL A 164 -14.15 6.07 -4.97
C VAL A 164 -14.49 7.35 -5.73
N HIS A 165 -15.54 8.06 -5.29
CA HIS A 165 -16.00 9.31 -5.89
C HIS A 165 -15.00 10.47 -5.73
N GLU A 166 -14.13 10.41 -4.71
CA GLU A 166 -13.17 11.49 -4.43
C GLU A 166 -11.96 11.49 -5.39
N PHE A 167 -11.84 10.51 -6.29
CA PHE A 167 -10.77 10.42 -7.29
C PHE A 167 -11.28 10.01 -8.69
N GLU A 168 -12.52 10.36 -9.02
CA GLU A 168 -13.12 10.08 -10.35
C GLU A 168 -12.28 10.65 -11.50
N ASP A 169 -11.57 11.75 -11.27
CA ASP A 169 -10.64 12.36 -12.22
C ASP A 169 -9.52 11.40 -12.66
N LEU A 170 -9.11 10.49 -11.77
CA LEU A 170 -8.07 9.50 -12.06
C LEU A 170 -8.58 8.28 -12.84
N TRP A 171 -9.89 8.02 -12.86
CA TRP A 171 -10.44 6.74 -13.32
C TRP A 171 -10.01 6.39 -14.73
N SER A 172 -10.02 7.36 -15.65
CA SER A 172 -9.63 7.17 -17.05
C SER A 172 -8.21 6.61 -17.25
N SER A 173 -7.35 6.70 -16.24
CA SER A 173 -5.98 6.18 -16.25
C SER A 173 -5.84 4.82 -15.54
N LEU A 174 -6.93 4.26 -15.04
CA LEU A 174 -6.97 3.02 -14.26
C LEU A 174 -7.69 1.93 -15.05
N ALA A 175 -7.20 0.69 -14.94
CA ALA A 175 -7.90 -0.45 -15.53
C ALA A 175 -9.09 -0.90 -14.67
N VAL A 176 -8.94 -0.85 -13.35
CA VAL A 176 -9.96 -1.27 -12.38
C VAL A 176 -10.02 -0.28 -11.23
N VAL A 177 -11.23 0.06 -10.79
CA VAL A 177 -11.51 0.73 -9.51
C VAL A 177 -12.34 -0.22 -8.67
N VAL A 178 -11.80 -0.70 -7.57
CA VAL A 178 -12.52 -1.56 -6.62
C VAL A 178 -13.21 -0.64 -5.62
N ASP A 179 -14.53 -0.59 -5.64
CA ASP A 179 -15.35 0.15 -4.67
C ASP A 179 -15.64 -0.75 -3.45
N GLY A 180 -14.87 -0.57 -2.39
CA GLY A 180 -15.08 -1.21 -1.09
C GLY A 180 -15.99 -0.42 -0.15
N GLY A 181 -16.71 0.59 -0.67
CA GLY A 181 -17.45 1.53 0.14
C GLY A 181 -16.54 2.58 0.83
N PRO A 182 -17.14 3.46 1.64
CA PRO A 182 -16.40 4.51 2.32
C PRO A 182 -15.49 3.96 3.43
N ILE A 183 -14.24 4.41 3.51
CA ILE A 183 -13.34 4.09 4.61
C ILE A 183 -13.91 4.62 5.94
N ALA A 184 -13.93 3.78 6.97
CA ALA A 184 -14.54 4.08 8.27
C ALA A 184 -13.83 5.23 9.01
N ASP A 185 -12.49 5.22 9.04
CA ASP A 185 -11.71 6.31 9.63
C ASP A 185 -11.84 7.58 8.77
N ARG A 186 -12.40 8.64 9.38
CA ARG A 186 -12.64 9.94 8.74
C ARG A 186 -11.51 10.94 8.96
N SER A 187 -10.44 10.57 9.68
CA SER A 187 -9.29 11.41 9.96
C SER A 187 -8.55 11.87 8.69
N ARG A 188 -8.70 11.12 7.58
CA ARG A 188 -7.95 11.29 6.31
C ARG A 188 -6.43 11.15 6.48
N LEU A 189 -5.99 10.68 7.65
CA LEU A 189 -4.61 10.35 7.92
C LEU A 189 -4.29 9.01 7.28
N GLY A 190 -3.14 8.94 6.60
CA GLY A 190 -2.61 7.66 6.15
C GLY A 190 -2.06 6.83 7.31
N SER A 191 -1.46 5.69 6.97
CA SER A 191 -0.69 4.89 7.91
C SER A 191 0.41 5.70 8.59
N THR A 192 0.70 5.35 9.84
CA THR A 192 1.92 5.80 10.53
C THR A 192 3.11 5.15 9.85
N VAL A 193 4.11 5.94 9.46
CA VAL A 193 5.33 5.44 8.81
C VAL A 193 6.45 5.45 9.83
N VAL A 194 6.99 4.28 10.13
CA VAL A 194 8.07 4.08 11.10
C VAL A 194 9.29 3.47 10.41
N ASP A 195 10.44 4.09 10.60
CA ASP A 195 11.75 3.54 10.25
C ASP A 195 12.19 2.55 11.31
N LEU A 196 12.46 1.31 10.88
CA LEU A 196 13.02 0.24 11.71
C LEU A 196 14.29 -0.34 11.06
N SER A 197 14.91 0.41 10.15
CA SER A 197 16.09 -0.05 9.42
C SER A 197 17.34 -0.20 10.32
N VAL A 198 17.38 0.52 11.45
CA VAL A 198 18.47 0.46 12.41
C VAL A 198 18.06 -0.43 13.59
N CYS A 199 18.82 -1.50 13.83
CA CYS A 199 18.53 -2.46 14.90
C CYS A 199 18.46 -1.77 16.28
N GLY A 200 17.39 -2.05 17.03
CA GLY A 200 17.17 -1.50 18.37
C GLY A 200 16.70 -0.04 18.41
N ARG A 201 16.49 0.61 17.26
CA ARG A 201 16.03 1.99 17.17
C ARG A 201 14.80 2.10 16.28
N TYR A 202 14.05 3.18 16.44
CA TYR A 202 12.96 3.54 15.55
C TYR A 202 12.96 5.03 15.24
N ARG A 203 12.32 5.45 14.15
CA ARG A 203 12.03 6.86 13.88
C ARG A 203 10.67 7.02 13.22
N ILE A 204 9.85 7.93 13.70
CA ILE A 204 8.59 8.27 13.01
C ILE A 204 8.91 9.16 11.81
N ILE A 205 8.84 8.59 10.60
CA ILE A 205 9.01 9.33 9.35
C ILE A 205 7.76 10.17 9.07
N ARG A 206 6.58 9.63 9.37
CA ARG A 206 5.31 10.32 9.19
C ARG A 206 4.30 9.89 10.25
N PRO A 207 3.76 10.82 11.05
CA PRO A 207 2.64 10.51 11.93
C PRO A 207 1.39 10.16 11.09
N GLY A 208 0.67 9.12 11.51
CA GLY A 208 -0.57 8.68 10.88
C GLY A 208 -1.64 8.36 11.91
N CYS A 209 -2.73 7.73 11.49
CA CYS A 209 -3.87 7.43 12.38
C CYS A 209 -3.53 6.49 13.56
N ALA A 210 -2.44 5.74 13.47
CA ALA A 210 -2.02 4.79 14.50
C ALA A 210 -0.78 5.23 15.30
N LEU A 211 -0.42 6.53 15.29
CA LEU A 211 0.80 7.03 15.93
C LEU A 211 0.91 6.57 17.40
N SER A 212 -0.08 6.88 18.23
CA SER A 212 -0.03 6.60 19.67
C SER A 212 0.04 5.10 19.97
N ALA A 213 -0.70 4.27 19.24
CA ALA A 213 -0.64 2.81 19.39
C ALA A 213 0.72 2.25 18.96
N THR A 214 1.30 2.80 17.88
CA THR A 214 2.62 2.42 17.38
C THR A 214 3.71 2.73 18.40
N LEU A 215 3.74 3.95 18.97
CA LEU A 215 4.74 4.33 19.98
C LEU A 215 4.67 3.43 21.22
N LYS A 216 3.45 3.13 21.70
CA LYS A 216 3.23 2.22 22.82
C LYS A 216 3.84 0.83 22.57
N ILE A 217 3.69 0.29 21.37
CA ILE A 217 4.30 -1.01 21.02
C ILE A 217 5.82 -0.89 21.01
N LEU A 218 6.36 0.11 20.30
CA LEU A 218 7.80 0.26 20.10
C LEU A 218 8.56 0.52 21.43
N GLU A 219 8.04 1.42 22.26
CA GLU A 219 8.67 1.86 23.50
C GLU A 219 8.33 0.93 24.66
N ASP A 220 7.04 0.76 24.98
CA ASP A 220 6.65 0.08 26.22
C ASP A 220 6.84 -1.44 26.13
N LYS A 221 6.54 -2.06 24.97
CA LYS A 221 6.61 -3.52 24.81
C LYS A 221 8.00 -3.99 24.36
N TYR A 222 8.64 -3.27 23.44
CA TYR A 222 9.92 -3.68 22.84
C TYR A 222 11.14 -2.88 23.30
N GLY A 223 10.95 -1.76 24.01
CA GLY A 223 12.06 -0.96 24.54
C GLY A 223 12.96 -0.35 23.46
N LEU A 224 12.42 -0.08 22.28
CA LEU A 224 13.17 0.54 21.19
C LEU A 224 13.45 2.02 21.50
N LEU A 225 14.62 2.50 21.08
CA LEU A 225 15.03 3.88 21.30
C LEU A 225 14.68 4.74 20.09
N GLU A 226 14.08 5.91 20.31
CA GLU A 226 13.85 6.86 19.22
C GLU A 226 15.17 7.41 18.68
N ASP A 227 15.31 7.43 17.37
CA ASP A 227 16.47 8.00 16.70
C ASP A 227 16.31 9.50 16.52
N SER A 228 17.00 10.28 17.36
CA SER A 228 16.92 11.74 17.41
C SER A 228 17.72 12.45 16.31
N VAL A 229 18.44 11.72 15.46
CA VAL A 229 19.30 12.31 14.42
C VAL A 229 18.55 12.44 13.10
N SER A 230 18.33 13.68 12.68
CA SER A 230 17.92 14.02 11.31
C SER A 230 19.12 13.78 10.39
N HIS A 231 19.03 12.83 9.46
CA HIS A 231 19.98 12.71 8.36
C HIS A 231 19.49 13.50 7.15
#